data_AF-A0A445CXW2-F1
#
_entry.id   AF-A0A445CXW2-F1
#
_cell.length_a   1.000
_cell.length_b   1.000
_cell.length_c   1.000
_cell.angle_alpha   90.00
_cell.angle_beta   90.00
_cell.angle_gamma   90.00
#
_symmetry.space_group_name_H-M   'P 1'
#
loop_
_entity.id
_entity.type
_entity.pdbx_description
1 polymer ?
#
loop_
_entity_poly.entity_id
_entity_poly.type
_entity_poly.pdbx_seq_one_letter_code
_entity_poly.pdbx_strand_id
1 'polypeptide(L)'
;MNPRSYTETLMRAVEDGGGMEDEEMVVPTAESGSRGSNASSSEECPFRLLRDAKASAESIVAEMLSIKRDGKPKSLLRELISQMLLQFLNLRQINRSILVEEERVRSETESAKVPLESTTLQLHNLMYEKSYYVKAIKACKELTTKYPDIELVSEEEFFRDAPEEVKGCVLSNHSAHDLMLKRLNFELSQRKKLCKLHEKLEQKKKTLSETIAKRKKFLSTLPSNFKPLKKASLPVQNQLGLEHTKKIKRHHSAELLPQPLYVIFSQLSAQKEAFGEAIDLEIIGSVKDAQALAHHQALKDNGISTGSELEDDEHNEDAQRPGKRLRRVQDRESLDQAGIFEVHPLQIVLHVYDNEVSELKSAKLITLKFEYILQLNIICVGTEESNNGPENDILCNLFPDDTGCELPHQSAKLFVGDSIMFIRDRTSRPYKWAQHLAGINFLPEVSPLLLMSRETQENSDAAKDEDVISGFLPNRQHIRVHTILQRIRSRRKTQLALS
;
A
#
# COMPACT_ATOMS: atom_id res chain seq x y z
N MET A 1 6.91 -58.85 -29.33
CA MET A 1 6.67 -57.45 -29.72
C MET A 1 6.80 -57.37 -31.23
N ASN A 2 5.76 -56.86 -31.89
CA ASN A 2 5.52 -57.02 -33.34
C ASN A 2 6.24 -55.91 -34.14
N PRO A 3 6.97 -56.20 -35.24
CA PRO A 3 7.77 -55.22 -35.99
C PRO A 3 6.94 -54.33 -36.96
N ARG A 4 5.61 -54.28 -36.82
CA ARG A 4 4.72 -53.50 -37.70
C ARG A 4 4.34 -52.11 -37.17
N SER A 5 4.79 -51.69 -35.98
CA SER A 5 4.37 -50.39 -35.42
C SER A 5 5.28 -49.20 -35.74
N TYR A 6 6.40 -49.39 -36.47
CA TYR A 6 7.35 -48.30 -36.74
C TYR A 6 7.10 -47.54 -38.05
N THR A 7 6.33 -48.11 -38.98
CA THR A 7 6.05 -47.48 -40.29
C THR A 7 4.89 -46.48 -40.24
N GLU A 8 4.03 -46.54 -39.23
CA GLU A 8 2.83 -45.67 -39.14
C GLU A 8 3.10 -44.32 -38.46
N THR A 9 4.18 -44.17 -37.70
CA THR A 9 4.49 -42.91 -36.99
C THR A 9 5.24 -41.89 -37.86
N LEU A 10 5.83 -42.31 -38.98
CA LEU A 10 6.60 -41.42 -39.87
C LEU A 10 5.76 -40.69 -40.94
N MET A 11 4.49 -41.06 -41.14
CA MET A 11 3.63 -40.41 -42.13
C MET A 11 2.76 -39.27 -41.57
N ARG A 12 2.81 -39.01 -40.25
CA ARG A 12 1.92 -38.02 -39.60
C ARG A 12 2.59 -36.72 -39.18
N ALA A 13 3.85 -36.48 -39.58
CA ALA A 13 4.63 -35.30 -39.21
C ALA A 13 4.94 -34.37 -40.42
N VAL A 14 4.18 -34.49 -41.51
CA VAL A 14 4.34 -33.65 -42.72
C VAL A 14 3.24 -32.58 -42.84
N GLU A 15 2.27 -32.56 -41.94
CA GLU A 15 1.18 -31.56 -41.93
C GLU A 15 1.22 -30.72 -40.64
N ASP A 16 2.20 -29.83 -40.51
CA ASP A 16 1.96 -28.55 -39.85
C ASP A 16 2.99 -27.50 -40.29
N GLY A 17 2.49 -26.35 -40.73
CA GLY A 17 3.24 -25.35 -41.50
C GLY A 17 3.99 -24.30 -40.68
N GLY A 18 4.91 -23.61 -41.36
CA GLY A 18 5.56 -22.38 -40.90
C GLY A 18 6.67 -21.97 -41.87
N GLY A 19 6.42 -20.92 -42.66
CA GLY A 19 7.27 -20.51 -43.79
C GLY A 19 8.42 -19.54 -43.49
N MET A 20 9.04 -19.09 -44.60
CA MET A 20 10.14 -18.12 -44.78
C MET A 20 11.52 -18.68 -44.40
N GLU A 21 12.59 -18.56 -45.20
CA GLU A 21 12.99 -17.54 -46.17
C GLU A 21 13.75 -18.15 -47.37
N ASP A 22 13.68 -17.47 -48.52
CA ASP A 22 14.38 -17.80 -49.76
C ASP A 22 15.90 -17.63 -49.61
N GLU A 23 16.64 -18.74 -49.63
CA GLU A 23 18.07 -18.75 -49.98
C GLU A 23 18.24 -19.42 -51.35
N GLU A 24 18.66 -18.62 -52.33
CA GLU A 24 19.03 -19.05 -53.68
C GLU A 24 19.99 -20.25 -53.63
N MET A 25 19.48 -21.41 -54.03
CA MET A 25 20.31 -22.57 -54.28
C MET A 25 21.06 -22.35 -55.60
N VAL A 26 22.33 -21.94 -55.50
CA VAL A 26 23.28 -21.95 -56.62
C VAL A 26 23.40 -23.39 -57.12
N VAL A 27 22.81 -23.63 -58.29
CA VAL A 27 22.90 -24.91 -59.01
C VAL A 27 24.35 -25.08 -59.47
N PRO A 28 25.07 -26.13 -59.06
CA PRO A 28 26.33 -26.45 -59.70
C PRO A 28 25.99 -27.01 -61.08
N THR A 29 26.34 -26.26 -62.12
CA THR A 29 26.39 -26.73 -63.50
C THR A 29 27.25 -27.97 -63.57
N ALA A 30 26.61 -29.13 -63.70
CA ALA A 30 27.29 -30.37 -64.03
C ALA A 30 27.78 -30.26 -65.47
N GLU A 31 29.10 -30.14 -65.63
CA GLU A 31 29.79 -30.28 -66.90
C GLU A 31 29.32 -31.56 -67.59
N SER A 32 28.81 -31.38 -68.81
CA SER A 32 28.43 -32.45 -69.72
C SER A 32 29.66 -33.27 -70.09
N GLY A 33 29.92 -34.31 -69.30
CA GLY A 33 30.83 -35.39 -69.63
C GLY A 33 30.29 -36.17 -70.82
N SER A 34 30.67 -35.73 -72.02
CA SER A 34 30.61 -36.49 -73.26
C SER A 34 31.22 -37.87 -73.04
N ARG A 35 30.37 -38.91 -73.03
CA ARG A 35 30.82 -40.29 -73.10
C ARG A 35 29.94 -41.07 -74.08
N GLY A 36 30.33 -40.94 -75.35
CA GLY A 36 30.36 -42.02 -76.33
C GLY A 36 29.06 -42.79 -76.53
N SER A 37 28.14 -42.23 -77.28
CA SER A 37 27.21 -43.00 -78.09
C SER A 37 27.99 -43.71 -79.22
N ASN A 38 28.68 -44.80 -78.89
CA ASN A 38 29.09 -45.77 -79.90
C ASN A 38 27.95 -46.76 -80.08
N ALA A 39 26.94 -46.35 -80.84
CA ALA A 39 25.99 -47.25 -81.43
C ALA A 39 26.17 -47.24 -82.96
N SER A 40 26.18 -48.45 -83.49
CA SER A 40 25.88 -48.85 -84.87
C SER A 40 26.92 -48.57 -85.97
N SER A 41 27.86 -49.49 -86.09
CA SER A 41 28.25 -50.00 -87.41
C SER A 41 27.83 -51.47 -87.53
N SER A 42 26.81 -51.72 -88.37
CA SER A 42 26.53 -53.02 -89.00
C SER A 42 25.97 -54.17 -88.13
N GLU A 43 24.81 -53.98 -87.48
CA GLU A 43 23.96 -55.13 -87.12
C GLU A 43 22.58 -54.91 -87.74
N GLU A 44 22.25 -55.72 -88.75
CA GLU A 44 20.90 -55.77 -89.31
C GLU A 44 19.92 -56.08 -88.17
N CYS A 45 18.95 -55.18 -87.96
CA CYS A 45 17.99 -55.31 -86.87
C CYS A 45 17.36 -56.71 -86.89
N PRO A 46 17.53 -57.54 -85.84
CA PRO A 46 17.03 -58.92 -85.80
C PRO A 46 15.53 -59.03 -86.10
N PHE A 47 14.76 -57.98 -85.78
CA PHE A 47 13.34 -57.87 -86.10
C PHE A 47 13.03 -57.71 -87.60
N ARG A 48 13.95 -57.14 -88.41
CA ARG A 48 13.83 -57.09 -89.88
C ARG A 48 14.09 -58.47 -90.47
N LEU A 49 15.17 -59.13 -90.05
CA LEU A 49 15.48 -60.50 -90.47
C LEU A 49 14.37 -61.49 -90.12
N LEU A 50 13.76 -61.37 -88.94
CA LEU A 50 12.60 -62.17 -88.53
C LEU A 50 11.39 -61.94 -89.45
N ARG A 51 11.13 -60.68 -89.82
CA ARG A 51 10.04 -60.30 -90.71
C ARG A 51 10.23 -60.89 -92.12
N ASP A 52 11.46 -60.83 -92.63
CA ASP A 52 11.78 -61.30 -93.98
C ASP A 52 11.76 -62.84 -94.04
N ALA A 53 12.30 -63.53 -93.02
CA ALA A 53 12.22 -64.99 -92.90
C ALA A 53 10.76 -65.48 -92.74
N LYS A 54 9.92 -64.74 -92.00
CA LYS A 54 8.48 -65.02 -91.89
C LYS A 54 7.78 -64.87 -93.24
N ALA A 55 8.02 -63.78 -93.97
CA ALA A 55 7.42 -63.55 -95.29
C ALA A 55 7.85 -64.62 -96.31
N SER A 56 9.12 -65.04 -96.27
CA SER A 56 9.64 -66.14 -97.09
C SER A 56 8.97 -67.48 -96.77
N ALA A 57 8.80 -67.81 -95.48
CA ALA A 57 8.09 -69.01 -95.05
C ALA A 57 6.60 -69.00 -95.46
N GLU A 58 5.91 -67.86 -95.34
CA GLU A 58 4.52 -67.68 -95.78
C GLU A 58 4.37 -67.88 -97.30
N SER A 59 5.33 -67.38 -98.10
CA SER A 59 5.37 -67.59 -99.55
C SER A 59 5.55 -69.06 -99.93
N ILE A 60 6.49 -69.78 -99.29
CA ILE A 60 6.73 -71.20 -99.54
C ILE A 60 5.50 -72.05 -99.17
N VAL A 61 4.84 -71.74 -98.05
CA VAL A 61 3.60 -72.42 -97.65
C VAL A 61 2.47 -72.14 -98.64
N ALA A 62 2.34 -70.90 -99.14
CA ALA A 62 1.36 -70.57 -100.18
C ALA A 62 1.60 -71.36 -101.47
N GLU A 63 2.86 -71.52 -101.88
CA GLU A 63 3.26 -72.35 -103.03
C GLU A 63 2.96 -73.84 -102.81
N MET A 64 3.25 -74.39 -101.63
CA MET A 64 2.91 -75.77 -101.26
C MET A 64 1.40 -76.03 -101.31
N LEU A 65 0.59 -75.08 -100.84
CA LEU A 65 -0.88 -75.16 -100.90
C LEU A 65 -1.41 -75.11 -102.35
N SER A 66 -0.78 -74.31 -103.22
CA SER A 66 -1.12 -74.26 -104.65
C SER A 66 -0.80 -75.58 -105.37
N ILE A 67 0.36 -76.18 -105.11
CA ILE A 67 0.78 -77.48 -105.68
C ILE A 67 -0.11 -78.64 -105.23
N LYS A 68 -0.60 -78.61 -103.99
CA LYS A 68 -1.57 -79.58 -103.46
C LYS A 68 -2.95 -79.45 -104.11
N ARG A 69 -3.36 -78.25 -104.53
CA ARG A 69 -4.61 -77.98 -105.25
C ARG A 69 -4.54 -78.42 -106.72
N ASP A 70 -3.37 -78.31 -107.35
CA ASP A 70 -3.16 -78.55 -108.79
C ASP A 70 -2.75 -79.99 -109.17
N GLY A 71 -2.52 -80.90 -108.22
CA GLY A 71 -2.21 -82.32 -108.51
C GLY A 71 -0.81 -82.61 -109.11
N LYS A 72 0.16 -81.72 -108.88
CA LYS A 72 1.56 -81.77 -109.41
C LYS A 72 2.45 -82.83 -108.72
N PRO A 73 3.62 -83.24 -109.30
CA PRO A 73 4.39 -84.39 -108.85
C PRO A 73 4.98 -84.25 -107.43
N LYS A 74 4.99 -85.36 -106.68
CA LYS A 74 5.44 -85.45 -105.27
C LYS A 74 6.92 -85.05 -105.05
N SER A 75 7.74 -84.94 -106.10
CA SER A 75 9.14 -84.52 -106.03
C SER A 75 9.32 -83.03 -105.74
N LEU A 76 8.52 -82.15 -106.37
CA LEU A 76 8.53 -80.69 -106.13
C LEU A 76 8.09 -80.36 -104.70
N LEU A 77 7.16 -81.15 -104.15
CA LEU A 77 6.74 -81.03 -102.76
C LEU A 77 7.88 -81.35 -101.79
N ARG A 78 8.75 -82.31 -102.11
CA ARG A 78 9.91 -82.65 -101.26
C ARG A 78 10.92 -81.51 -101.22
N GLU A 79 11.17 -80.85 -102.34
CA GLU A 79 12.09 -79.71 -102.43
C GLU A 79 11.56 -78.49 -101.65
N LEU A 80 10.27 -78.16 -101.78
CA LEU A 80 9.64 -77.10 -100.97
C LEU A 80 9.60 -77.44 -99.47
N ILE A 81 9.41 -78.70 -99.10
CA ILE A 81 9.53 -79.14 -97.70
C ILE A 81 10.96 -78.90 -97.19
N SER A 82 11.98 -79.24 -97.97
CA SER A 82 13.38 -78.97 -97.61
C SER A 82 13.67 -77.47 -97.48
N GLN A 83 13.17 -76.63 -98.39
CA GLN A 83 13.29 -75.18 -98.31
C GLN A 83 12.58 -74.61 -97.06
N MET A 84 11.38 -75.10 -96.75
CA MET A 84 10.64 -74.72 -95.54
C MET A 84 11.38 -75.13 -94.26
N LEU A 85 11.95 -76.34 -94.21
CA LEU A 85 12.76 -76.80 -93.08
C LEU A 85 14.00 -75.91 -92.89
N LEU A 86 14.65 -75.48 -93.97
CA LEU A 86 15.75 -74.50 -93.92
C LEU A 86 15.28 -73.14 -93.39
N GLN A 87 14.11 -72.64 -93.82
CA GLN A 87 13.53 -71.41 -93.26
C GLN A 87 13.17 -71.54 -91.78
N PHE A 88 12.67 -72.70 -91.33
CA PHE A 88 12.44 -72.94 -89.90
C PHE A 88 13.74 -72.96 -89.09
N LEU A 89 14.82 -73.51 -89.63
CA LEU A 89 16.14 -73.44 -89.00
C LEU A 89 16.63 -71.98 -88.91
N ASN A 90 16.43 -71.19 -89.97
CA ASN A 90 16.75 -69.76 -89.98
C ASN A 90 15.92 -68.98 -88.94
N LEU A 91 14.61 -69.20 -88.86
CA LEU A 91 13.75 -68.60 -87.83
C LEU A 91 14.19 -68.98 -86.41
N ARG A 92 14.61 -70.24 -86.18
CA ARG A 92 15.16 -70.66 -84.89
C ARG A 92 16.48 -69.96 -84.58
N GLN A 93 17.33 -69.76 -85.58
CA GLN A 93 18.59 -69.04 -85.43
C GLN A 93 18.36 -67.55 -85.12
N ILE A 94 17.44 -66.88 -85.82
CA ILE A 94 17.05 -65.49 -85.57
C ILE A 94 16.39 -65.33 -84.20
N ASN A 95 15.53 -66.26 -83.79
CA ASN A 95 14.93 -66.22 -82.46
C ASN A 95 15.99 -66.38 -81.36
N ARG A 96 16.98 -67.26 -81.59
CA ARG A 96 18.12 -67.41 -80.67
C ARG A 96 18.96 -66.13 -80.60
N SER A 97 19.21 -65.45 -81.72
CA SER A 97 19.97 -64.19 -81.70
C SER A 97 19.22 -63.09 -80.97
N ILE A 98 17.89 -62.98 -81.15
CA ILE A 98 17.05 -62.03 -80.39
C ILE A 98 17.12 -62.31 -78.89
N LEU A 99 16.98 -63.58 -78.47
CA LEU A 99 17.04 -63.94 -77.05
C LEU A 99 18.40 -63.65 -76.42
N VAL A 100 19.49 -63.91 -77.16
CA VAL A 100 20.86 -63.59 -76.69
C VAL A 100 21.06 -62.08 -76.58
N GLU A 101 20.53 -61.32 -77.53
CA GLU A 101 20.61 -59.86 -77.51
C GLU A 101 19.75 -59.25 -76.39
N GLU A 102 18.57 -59.81 -76.13
CA GLU A 102 17.74 -59.44 -74.98
C GLU A 102 18.46 -59.73 -73.65
N GLU A 103 19.11 -60.89 -73.54
CA GLU A 103 19.92 -61.24 -72.36
C GLU A 103 21.12 -60.31 -72.21
N ARG A 104 21.77 -59.91 -73.32
CA ARG A 104 22.87 -58.92 -73.33
C ARG A 104 22.41 -57.57 -72.79
N VAL A 105 21.33 -57.00 -73.35
CA VAL A 105 20.77 -55.71 -72.90
C VAL A 105 20.31 -55.79 -71.45
N ARG A 106 19.66 -56.89 -71.05
CA ARG A 106 19.26 -57.11 -69.65
C ARG A 106 20.48 -57.13 -68.73
N SER A 107 21.54 -57.84 -69.08
CA SER A 107 22.77 -57.89 -68.30
C SER A 107 23.47 -56.52 -68.22
N GLU A 108 23.49 -55.75 -69.30
CA GLU A 108 24.06 -54.39 -69.32
C GLU A 108 23.26 -53.41 -68.44
N THR A 109 21.94 -53.44 -68.55
CA THR A 109 21.07 -52.61 -67.72
C THR A 109 21.17 -52.97 -66.24
N GLU A 110 21.24 -54.26 -65.90
CA GLU A 110 21.44 -54.72 -64.53
C GLU A 110 22.83 -54.34 -64.00
N SER A 111 23.87 -54.47 -64.83
CA SER A 111 25.23 -54.05 -64.49
C SER A 111 25.34 -52.54 -64.26
N ALA A 112 24.60 -51.73 -65.03
CA ALA A 112 24.53 -50.28 -64.84
C ALA A 112 23.68 -49.86 -63.63
N LYS A 113 22.67 -50.67 -63.27
CA LYS A 113 21.81 -50.44 -62.10
C LYS A 113 22.55 -50.60 -60.77
N VAL A 114 23.46 -51.57 -60.67
CA VAL A 114 24.24 -51.84 -59.44
C VAL A 114 25.01 -50.62 -58.91
N PRO A 115 25.84 -49.90 -59.69
CA PRO A 115 26.53 -48.71 -59.20
C PRO A 115 25.57 -47.55 -58.90
N LEU A 116 24.45 -47.44 -59.62
CA LEU A 116 23.41 -46.45 -59.33
C LEU A 116 22.75 -46.72 -57.97
N GLU A 117 22.40 -47.97 -57.66
CA GLU A 117 21.86 -48.35 -56.36
C GLU A 117 22.88 -48.11 -55.23
N SER A 118 24.16 -48.44 -55.48
CA SER A 118 25.24 -48.20 -54.53
C SER A 118 25.42 -46.71 -54.20
N THR A 119 25.44 -45.85 -55.22
CA THR A 119 25.56 -44.39 -55.04
C THR A 119 24.30 -43.78 -54.40
N THR A 120 23.12 -44.30 -54.74
CA THR A 120 21.85 -43.88 -54.10
C THR A 120 21.83 -44.23 -52.61
N LEU A 121 22.35 -45.39 -52.23
CA LEU A 121 22.49 -45.78 -50.83
C LEU A 121 23.47 -44.87 -50.08
N GLN A 122 24.62 -44.55 -50.70
CA GLN A 122 25.56 -43.59 -50.13
C GLN A 122 24.92 -42.21 -49.92
N LEU A 123 24.16 -41.72 -50.90
CA LEU A 123 23.42 -40.47 -50.77
C LEU A 123 22.42 -40.53 -49.61
N HIS A 124 21.66 -41.62 -49.48
CA HIS A 124 20.70 -41.77 -48.39
C HIS A 124 21.39 -41.78 -47.01
N ASN A 125 22.53 -42.46 -46.89
CA ASN A 125 23.34 -42.45 -45.66
C ASN A 125 23.80 -41.03 -45.30
N LEU A 126 24.31 -40.27 -46.28
CA LEU A 126 24.74 -38.89 -46.08
C LEU A 126 23.57 -37.95 -45.73
N MET A 127 22.39 -38.15 -46.34
CA MET A 127 21.21 -37.38 -45.96
C MET A 127 20.77 -37.66 -44.53
N TYR A 128 20.84 -38.92 -44.09
CA TYR A 128 20.55 -39.30 -42.72
C TYR A 128 21.54 -38.63 -41.75
N GLU A 129 22.83 -38.67 -42.06
CA GLU A 129 23.87 -38.02 -41.27
C GLU A 129 23.68 -36.49 -41.21
N LYS A 130 23.38 -35.85 -42.33
CA LYS A 130 23.02 -34.42 -42.37
C LYS A 130 21.82 -34.13 -41.46
N SER A 131 20.73 -34.89 -41.59
CA SER A 131 19.55 -34.72 -40.75
C SER A 131 19.88 -34.92 -39.26
N TYR A 132 20.74 -35.88 -38.94
CA TYR A 132 21.20 -36.12 -37.58
C TYR A 132 21.95 -34.90 -37.02
N TYR A 133 22.95 -34.38 -37.75
CA TYR A 133 23.70 -33.20 -37.30
C TYR A 133 22.84 -31.94 -37.25
N VAL A 134 21.92 -31.73 -38.19
CA VAL A 134 20.99 -30.60 -38.14
C VAL A 134 20.13 -30.67 -36.87
N LYS A 135 19.63 -31.86 -36.51
CA LYS A 135 18.90 -32.08 -35.25
C LYS A 135 19.79 -31.83 -34.03
N ALA A 136 21.03 -32.32 -34.05
CA ALA A 136 21.99 -32.10 -32.96
C ALA A 136 22.33 -30.61 -32.78
N ILE A 137 22.59 -29.90 -33.87
CA ILE A 137 22.85 -28.46 -33.88
C ILE A 137 21.63 -27.70 -33.36
N LYS A 138 20.42 -28.07 -33.81
CA LYS A 138 19.18 -27.45 -33.32
C LYS A 138 19.02 -27.67 -31.82
N ALA A 139 19.21 -28.89 -31.32
CA ALA A 139 19.22 -29.18 -29.89
C ALA A 139 20.27 -28.36 -29.11
N CYS A 140 21.47 -28.17 -29.65
CA CYS A 140 22.48 -27.33 -29.02
C CYS A 140 22.11 -25.84 -29.02
N LYS A 141 21.44 -25.34 -30.07
CA LYS A 141 21.00 -23.94 -30.17
C LYS A 141 19.78 -23.64 -29.30
N GLU A 142 18.89 -24.62 -29.14
CA GLU A 142 17.70 -24.53 -28.27
C GLU A 142 18.03 -24.66 -26.79
N LEU A 143 19.30 -24.89 -26.43
CA LEU A 143 19.75 -24.87 -25.05
C LEU A 143 19.61 -23.45 -24.48
N THR A 144 18.47 -23.17 -23.87
CA THR A 144 18.22 -21.92 -23.16
C THR A 144 19.00 -21.93 -21.85
N THR A 145 20.04 -21.10 -21.78
CA THR A 145 20.68 -20.77 -20.50
C THR A 145 19.98 -19.57 -19.88
N LYS A 146 20.26 -19.27 -18.60
CA LYS A 146 19.71 -18.07 -17.94
C LYS A 146 20.23 -16.75 -18.53
N TYR A 147 21.25 -16.80 -19.39
CA TYR A 147 21.76 -15.67 -20.16
C TYR A 147 21.04 -15.65 -21.53
N PRO A 148 20.57 -14.48 -22.05
CA PRO A 148 20.96 -13.10 -21.71
C PRO A 148 20.11 -12.36 -20.67
N ASP A 149 19.08 -13.00 -20.09
CA ASP A 149 18.10 -12.33 -19.20
C ASP A 149 18.62 -11.95 -17.80
N ILE A 150 19.94 -11.93 -17.61
CA ILE A 150 20.56 -11.57 -16.33
C ILE A 150 20.72 -10.06 -16.28
N GLU A 151 19.95 -9.41 -15.41
CA GLU A 151 20.15 -8.02 -15.04
C GLU A 151 21.54 -7.85 -14.40
N LEU A 152 22.41 -7.13 -15.10
CA LEU A 152 23.79 -6.87 -14.70
C LEU A 152 23.99 -5.38 -14.55
N VAL A 153 24.89 -5.02 -13.62
CA VAL A 153 25.41 -3.66 -13.46
C VAL A 153 25.87 -3.12 -14.81
N SER A 154 25.50 -1.88 -15.15
CA SER A 154 25.83 -1.28 -16.45
C SER A 154 27.35 -1.19 -16.65
N GLU A 155 27.78 -1.05 -17.90
CA GLU A 155 29.22 -0.99 -18.20
C GLU A 155 29.86 0.24 -17.57
N GLU A 156 29.15 1.38 -17.56
CA GLU A 156 29.64 2.63 -16.98
C GLU A 156 29.87 2.50 -15.47
N GLU A 157 28.93 1.86 -14.77
CA GLU A 157 29.04 1.61 -13.33
C GLU A 157 30.14 0.59 -13.01
N PHE A 158 30.30 -0.45 -13.83
CA PHE A 158 31.41 -1.39 -13.71
C PHE A 158 32.77 -0.69 -13.88
N PHE A 159 32.94 0.14 -14.90
CA PHE A 159 34.21 0.85 -15.12
C PHE A 159 34.51 1.91 -14.05
N ARG A 160 33.49 2.47 -13.41
CA ARG A 160 33.65 3.40 -12.30
C ARG A 160 34.01 2.69 -10.99
N ASP A 161 33.23 1.68 -10.61
CA ASP A 161 33.23 1.14 -9.25
C ASP A 161 34.05 -0.17 -9.09
N ALA A 162 34.38 -0.85 -10.20
CA ALA A 162 35.13 -2.10 -10.11
C ALA A 162 36.60 -1.88 -9.68
N PRO A 163 37.12 -2.68 -8.75
CA PRO A 163 38.54 -2.69 -8.40
C PRO A 163 39.44 -3.01 -9.60
N GLU A 164 40.64 -2.45 -9.64
CA GLU A 164 41.62 -2.69 -10.72
C GLU A 164 42.01 -4.17 -10.84
N GLU A 165 41.99 -4.92 -9.72
CA GLU A 165 42.20 -6.37 -9.65
C GLU A 165 41.22 -7.15 -10.56
N VAL A 166 39.97 -6.69 -10.65
CA VAL A 166 38.92 -7.32 -11.48
C VAL A 166 38.98 -6.80 -12.92
N LYS A 167 39.39 -5.54 -13.13
CA LYS A 167 39.55 -4.95 -14.46
C LYS A 167 40.73 -5.54 -15.24
N GLY A 168 41.85 -5.78 -14.55
CA GLY A 168 43.11 -6.25 -15.14
C GLY A 168 43.20 -7.77 -15.37
N CYS A 169 42.28 -8.57 -14.84
CA CYS A 169 42.33 -10.03 -14.95
C CYS A 169 41.79 -10.50 -16.31
N VAL A 170 42.61 -11.12 -17.17
CA VAL A 170 42.13 -11.70 -18.44
C VAL A 170 41.59 -13.11 -18.19
N LEU A 171 40.30 -13.29 -18.38
CA LEU A 171 39.54 -14.53 -18.15
C LEU A 171 39.21 -15.27 -19.46
N SER A 172 39.16 -14.55 -20.60
CA SER A 172 38.90 -15.16 -21.91
C SER A 172 39.68 -14.46 -23.04
N ASN A 173 39.91 -15.21 -24.13
CA ASN A 173 40.53 -14.69 -25.35
C ASN A 173 39.59 -13.79 -26.17
N HIS A 174 38.28 -13.88 -25.95
CA HIS A 174 37.28 -13.05 -26.63
C HIS A 174 36.93 -11.82 -25.79
N SER A 175 37.21 -10.62 -26.32
CA SER A 175 37.07 -9.36 -25.59
C SER A 175 35.67 -9.13 -24.99
N ALA A 176 34.59 -9.38 -25.75
CA ALA A 176 33.23 -9.20 -25.24
C ALA A 176 32.85 -10.22 -24.14
N HIS A 177 33.27 -11.48 -24.30
CA HIS A 177 33.02 -12.51 -23.29
C HIS A 177 33.86 -12.28 -22.02
N ASP A 178 35.11 -11.84 -22.18
CA ASP A 178 35.99 -11.46 -21.08
C ASP A 178 35.41 -10.32 -20.24
N LEU A 179 34.90 -9.26 -20.90
CA LEU A 179 34.21 -8.17 -20.23
C LEU A 179 32.98 -8.66 -19.44
N MET A 180 32.18 -9.55 -20.03
CA MET A 180 31.02 -10.15 -19.38
C MET A 180 31.40 -10.96 -18.13
N LEU A 181 32.45 -11.79 -18.21
CA LEU A 181 32.94 -12.56 -17.07
C LEU A 181 33.46 -11.66 -15.93
N LYS A 182 34.15 -10.57 -16.28
CA LYS A 182 34.60 -9.58 -15.29
C LYS A 182 33.43 -8.91 -14.58
N ARG A 183 32.39 -8.51 -15.33
CA ARG A 183 31.15 -7.92 -14.78
C ARG A 183 30.46 -8.90 -13.83
N LEU A 184 30.30 -10.16 -14.23
CA LEU A 184 29.72 -11.21 -13.39
C LEU A 184 30.52 -11.45 -12.10
N ASN A 185 31.84 -11.52 -12.18
CA ASN A 185 32.70 -11.71 -11.00
C ASN A 185 32.65 -10.53 -10.04
N PHE A 186 32.64 -9.31 -10.59
CA PHE A 186 32.49 -8.10 -9.80
C PHE A 186 31.17 -8.10 -9.04
N GLU A 187 30.06 -8.35 -9.72
CA GLU A 187 28.74 -8.38 -9.09
C GLU A 187 28.62 -9.51 -8.07
N LEU A 188 29.14 -10.70 -8.36
CA LEU A 188 29.20 -11.80 -7.40
C LEU A 188 29.94 -11.38 -6.12
N SER A 189 31.08 -10.69 -6.26
CA SER A 189 31.84 -10.17 -5.12
C SER A 189 31.05 -9.14 -4.32
N GLN A 190 30.30 -8.25 -4.99
CA GLN A 190 29.44 -7.26 -4.37
C GLN A 190 28.28 -7.93 -3.62
N ARG A 191 27.54 -8.85 -4.26
CA ARG A 191 26.45 -9.59 -3.65
C ARG A 191 26.92 -10.35 -2.41
N LYS A 192 28.10 -11.00 -2.46
CA LYS A 192 28.70 -11.63 -1.26
C LYS A 192 28.98 -10.64 -0.14
N LYS A 193 29.50 -9.45 -0.44
CA LYS A 193 29.74 -8.39 0.58
C LYS A 193 28.42 -7.89 1.17
N LEU A 194 27.40 -7.68 0.34
CA LEU A 194 26.08 -7.24 0.76
C LEU A 194 25.38 -8.28 1.63
N CYS A 195 25.43 -9.57 1.29
CA CYS A 195 24.89 -10.64 2.13
C CYS A 195 25.55 -10.65 3.52
N LYS A 196 26.88 -10.55 3.60
CA LYS A 196 27.60 -10.46 4.88
C LYS A 196 27.20 -9.23 5.70
N LEU A 197 26.97 -8.09 5.04
CA LEU A 197 26.52 -6.86 5.70
C LEU A 197 25.08 -7.02 6.21
N HIS A 198 24.21 -7.61 5.40
CA HIS A 198 22.82 -7.91 5.77
C HIS A 198 22.76 -8.81 7.02
N GLU A 199 23.52 -9.90 7.05
CA GLU A 199 23.61 -10.80 8.22
C GLU A 199 24.05 -10.05 9.48
N LYS A 200 25.08 -9.18 9.38
CA LYS A 200 25.54 -8.35 10.50
C LYS A 200 24.45 -7.38 10.98
N LEU A 201 23.73 -6.72 10.07
CA LEU A 201 22.65 -5.81 10.41
C LEU A 201 21.47 -6.56 11.05
N GLU A 202 21.15 -7.75 10.57
CA GLU A 202 20.08 -8.58 11.11
C GLU A 202 20.40 -9.03 12.54
N GLN A 203 21.65 -9.42 12.82
CA GLN A 203 22.12 -9.72 14.18
C GLN A 203 22.02 -8.48 15.09
N LYS A 204 22.41 -7.29 14.61
CA LYS A 204 22.24 -6.03 15.37
C LYS A 204 20.78 -5.72 15.65
N LYS A 205 19.90 -5.94 14.67
CA LYS A 205 18.45 -5.77 14.84
C LYS A 205 17.91 -6.71 15.91
N LYS A 206 18.29 -8.00 15.89
CA LYS A 206 17.87 -9.00 16.88
C LYS A 206 18.32 -8.60 18.29
N THR A 207 19.60 -8.31 18.48
CA THR A 207 20.15 -7.90 19.79
C THR A 207 19.50 -6.62 20.35
N LEU A 208 19.26 -5.61 19.51
CA LEU A 208 18.54 -4.40 19.90
C LEU A 208 17.07 -4.71 20.27
N SER A 209 16.39 -5.54 19.48
CA SER A 209 15.00 -5.92 19.74
C SER A 209 14.85 -6.65 21.07
N GLU A 210 15.79 -7.55 21.41
CA GLU A 210 15.82 -8.23 22.71
C GLU A 210 16.09 -7.26 23.86
N THR A 211 16.99 -6.29 23.66
CA THR A 211 17.27 -5.25 24.65
C THR A 211 16.05 -4.38 24.92
N ILE A 212 15.33 -3.99 23.86
CA ILE A 212 14.07 -3.26 23.97
C ILE A 212 13.02 -4.11 24.68
N ALA A 213 12.88 -5.39 24.34
CA ALA A 213 11.93 -6.28 25.00
C ALA A 213 12.24 -6.44 26.49
N LYS A 214 13.51 -6.59 26.87
CA LYS A 214 13.96 -6.63 28.27
C LYS A 214 13.63 -5.34 29.01
N ARG A 215 13.91 -4.18 28.41
CA ARG A 215 13.58 -2.86 28.98
C ARG A 215 12.07 -2.67 29.12
N LYS A 216 11.27 -3.04 28.12
CA LYS A 216 9.81 -2.99 28.19
C LYS A 216 9.27 -3.87 29.31
N LYS A 217 9.76 -5.10 29.44
CA LYS A 217 9.41 -6.00 30.55
C LYS A 217 9.75 -5.36 31.90
N PHE A 218 10.95 -4.80 32.06
CA PHE A 218 11.33 -4.08 33.27
C PHE A 218 10.41 -2.89 33.56
N LEU A 219 10.11 -2.05 32.56
CA LEU A 219 9.18 -0.92 32.73
C LEU A 219 7.76 -1.39 33.11
N SER A 220 7.30 -2.53 32.57
CA SER A 220 5.99 -3.08 32.92
C SER A 220 5.90 -3.64 34.34
N THR A 221 7.03 -4.07 34.93
CA THR A 221 7.08 -4.53 36.32
C THR A 221 7.27 -3.39 37.33
N LEU A 222 7.70 -2.20 36.90
CA LEU A 222 7.83 -1.05 37.80
C LEU A 222 6.51 -0.66 38.49
N PRO A 223 5.35 -0.53 37.81
CA PRO A 223 4.09 -0.21 38.47
C PRO A 223 3.69 -1.19 39.58
N SER A 224 3.90 -2.50 39.39
CA SER A 224 3.60 -3.50 40.41
C SER A 224 4.52 -3.37 41.62
N ASN A 225 5.80 -3.02 41.41
CA ASN A 225 6.77 -2.83 42.49
C ASN A 225 6.57 -1.49 43.23
N PHE A 226 6.16 -0.44 42.53
CA PHE A 226 5.91 0.88 43.13
C PHE A 226 4.56 1.00 43.85
N LYS A 227 3.55 0.20 43.47
CA LYS A 227 2.23 0.21 44.15
C LYS A 227 2.34 -0.08 45.66
N PRO A 228 3.04 -1.13 46.12
CA PRO A 228 3.30 -1.38 47.54
C PRO A 228 4.07 -0.24 48.21
N LEU A 229 5.12 0.26 47.58
CA LEU A 229 5.93 1.37 48.12
C LEU A 229 5.09 2.63 48.33
N LYS A 230 4.26 3.00 47.33
CA LYS A 230 3.31 4.12 47.43
C LYS A 230 2.35 3.93 48.59
N LYS A 231 1.77 2.73 48.76
CA LYS A 231 0.87 2.41 49.88
C LYS A 231 1.57 2.49 51.23
N ALA A 232 2.79 1.96 51.35
CA ALA A 232 3.57 1.99 52.58
C ALA A 232 4.01 3.41 52.98
N SER A 233 4.28 4.27 51.99
CA SER A 233 4.68 5.66 52.23
C SER A 233 3.52 6.61 52.60
N LEU A 234 2.26 6.23 52.28
CA LEU A 234 1.08 7.06 52.51
C LEU A 234 0.85 7.50 53.97
N PRO A 235 0.95 6.62 55.00
CA PRO A 235 0.77 7.04 56.39
C PRO A 235 1.83 8.05 56.84
N VAL A 236 3.09 7.86 56.44
CA VAL A 236 4.19 8.78 56.76
C VAL A 236 4.00 10.12 56.05
N GLN A 237 3.55 10.12 54.79
CA GLN A 237 3.20 11.35 54.07
C GLN A 237 2.10 12.14 54.79
N ASN A 238 1.06 11.46 55.28
CA ASN A 238 -0.03 12.10 56.02
C ASN A 238 0.45 12.68 57.36
N GLN A 239 1.35 11.99 58.06
CA GLN A 239 1.92 12.47 59.33
C GLN A 239 2.89 13.66 59.15
N LEU A 240 3.64 13.68 58.06
CA LEU A 240 4.59 14.75 57.73
C LEU A 240 3.94 15.92 56.95
N GLY A 241 2.62 15.85 56.69
CA GLY A 241 1.91 16.89 55.91
C GLY A 241 2.35 16.98 54.44
N LEU A 242 2.95 15.93 53.90
CA LEU A 242 3.45 15.88 52.52
C LEU A 242 2.31 15.58 51.54
N GLU A 243 1.59 16.62 51.14
CA GLU A 243 0.39 16.56 50.30
C GLU A 243 0.64 16.30 48.80
N HIS A 244 1.83 15.80 48.42
CA HIS A 244 2.21 15.61 47.02
C HIS A 244 1.23 14.72 46.25
N THR A 245 0.71 13.65 46.86
CA THR A 245 -0.25 12.76 46.20
C THR A 245 -1.61 13.42 45.95
N LYS A 246 -2.05 14.33 46.85
CA LYS A 246 -3.26 15.13 46.64
C LYS A 246 -3.03 16.24 45.62
N LYS A 247 -1.87 16.92 45.66
CA LYS A 247 -1.45 17.92 44.66
C LYS A 247 -1.41 17.33 43.25
N ILE A 248 -0.81 16.15 43.08
CA ILE A 248 -0.76 15.44 41.78
C ILE A 248 -2.16 15.12 41.27
N LYS A 249 -3.07 14.61 42.11
CA LYS A 249 -4.46 14.34 41.71
C LYS A 249 -5.19 15.61 41.26
N ARG A 250 -5.02 16.71 42.01
CA ARG A 250 -5.57 18.02 41.65
C ARG A 250 -5.03 18.52 40.30
N HIS A 251 -3.74 18.31 40.03
CA HIS A 251 -3.15 18.65 38.72
C HIS A 251 -3.73 17.80 37.59
N HIS A 252 -3.89 16.48 37.77
CA HIS A 252 -4.50 15.62 36.75
C HIS A 252 -5.95 16.03 36.46
N SER A 253 -6.73 16.44 37.47
CA SER A 253 -8.07 16.99 37.22
C SER A 253 -8.03 18.38 36.59
N ALA A 254 -7.02 19.20 36.90
CA ALA A 254 -6.86 20.53 36.34
C ALA A 254 -6.48 20.51 34.85
N GLU A 255 -5.72 19.50 34.40
CA GLU A 255 -5.40 19.28 32.97
C GLU A 255 -6.65 19.12 32.09
N LEU A 256 -7.78 18.72 32.67
CA LEU A 256 -9.05 18.52 31.98
C LEU A 256 -9.99 19.74 32.08
N LEU A 257 -9.55 20.84 32.71
CA LEU A 257 -10.34 22.06 32.80
C LEU A 257 -10.28 22.86 31.49
N PRO A 258 -11.39 23.50 31.08
CA PRO A 258 -11.39 24.52 30.03
C PRO A 258 -10.44 25.66 30.37
N GLN A 259 -9.87 26.29 29.34
CA GLN A 259 -8.89 27.37 29.49
C GLN A 259 -9.31 28.44 30.52
N PRO A 260 -10.57 28.96 30.51
CA PRO A 260 -10.97 29.97 31.50
C PRO A 260 -10.99 29.45 32.93
N LEU A 261 -11.47 28.23 33.17
CA LEU A 261 -11.45 27.61 34.50
C LEU A 261 -10.02 27.27 34.93
N TYR A 262 -9.18 26.79 34.02
CA TYR A 262 -7.78 26.52 34.32
C TYR A 262 -7.03 27.77 34.79
N VAL A 263 -7.28 28.93 34.14
CA VAL A 263 -6.69 30.22 34.55
C VAL A 263 -7.14 30.60 35.95
N ILE A 264 -8.45 30.49 36.27
CA ILE A 264 -8.96 30.73 37.63
C ILE A 264 -8.25 29.83 38.65
N PHE A 265 -8.19 28.52 38.37
CA PHE A 265 -7.56 27.54 39.26
C PHE A 265 -6.08 27.86 39.47
N SER A 266 -5.36 28.19 38.40
CA SER A 266 -3.94 28.53 38.44
C SER A 266 -3.68 29.80 39.27
N GLN A 267 -4.44 30.86 39.02
CA GLN A 267 -4.32 32.13 39.74
C GLN A 267 -4.63 31.98 41.23
N LEU A 268 -5.72 31.30 41.59
CA LEU A 268 -6.09 31.06 42.98
C LEU A 268 -5.11 30.12 43.68
N SER A 269 -4.63 29.08 42.99
CA SER A 269 -3.64 28.16 43.53
C SER A 269 -2.29 28.86 43.76
N ALA A 270 -1.86 29.72 42.83
CA ALA A 270 -0.67 30.53 42.98
C ALA A 270 -0.80 31.51 44.15
N GLN A 271 -1.96 32.16 44.32
CA GLN A 271 -2.22 33.06 45.44
C GLN A 271 -2.16 32.33 46.79
N LYS A 272 -2.75 31.13 46.88
CA LYS A 272 -2.70 30.27 48.06
C LYS A 272 -1.26 29.85 48.40
N GLU A 273 -0.49 29.39 47.41
CA GLU A 273 0.86 28.88 47.62
C GLU A 273 1.89 30.00 47.90
N ALA A 274 1.76 31.15 47.24
CA ALA A 274 2.69 32.27 47.38
C ALA A 274 2.47 33.10 48.66
N PHE A 275 1.21 33.28 49.07
CA PHE A 275 0.87 34.19 50.18
C PHE A 275 0.23 33.47 51.38
N GLY A 276 0.05 32.15 51.33
CA GLY A 276 -0.57 31.40 52.42
C GLY A 276 -2.02 31.81 52.69
N GLU A 277 -2.72 32.33 51.69
CA GLU A 277 -4.09 32.85 51.81
C GLU A 277 -5.04 31.74 52.32
N ALA A 278 -5.89 32.05 53.29
CA ALA A 278 -6.80 31.09 53.94
C ALA A 278 -7.96 30.67 53.01
N ILE A 279 -7.63 29.79 52.07
CA ILE A 279 -8.48 29.37 50.96
C ILE A 279 -8.25 27.90 50.65
N ASP A 280 -9.32 27.16 50.35
CA ASP A 280 -9.23 25.83 49.75
C ASP A 280 -9.88 25.78 48.36
N LEU A 281 -9.27 24.99 47.47
CA LEU A 281 -9.66 24.82 46.08
C LEU A 281 -9.94 23.34 45.82
N GLU A 282 -11.12 23.06 45.29
CA GLU A 282 -11.53 21.73 44.89
C GLU A 282 -12.09 21.75 43.47
N ILE A 283 -11.72 20.75 42.67
CA ILE A 283 -12.29 20.55 41.34
C ILE A 283 -13.34 19.43 41.50
N ILE A 284 -14.60 19.77 41.28
CA ILE A 284 -15.73 18.86 41.44
C ILE A 284 -16.34 18.58 40.07
N GLY A 285 -16.70 17.34 39.80
CA GLY A 285 -17.35 16.96 38.56
C GLY A 285 -17.00 15.57 38.06
N SER A 286 -17.54 15.24 36.88
CA SER A 286 -17.28 13.96 36.22
C SER A 286 -16.01 14.03 35.37
N VAL A 287 -14.94 13.42 35.87
CA VAL A 287 -13.64 13.35 35.15
C VAL A 287 -13.77 12.58 33.83
N LYS A 288 -14.66 11.57 33.77
CA LYS A 288 -14.90 10.76 32.57
C LYS A 288 -15.55 11.58 31.45
N ASP A 289 -16.58 12.36 31.79
CA ASP A 289 -17.28 13.19 30.82
C ASP A 289 -16.37 14.33 30.33
N ALA A 290 -15.53 14.88 31.21
CA ALA A 290 -14.53 15.88 30.85
C ALA A 290 -13.48 15.33 29.88
N GLN A 291 -13.00 14.09 30.09
CA GLN A 291 -12.09 13.43 29.15
C GLN A 291 -12.74 13.20 27.79
N ALA A 292 -14.00 12.74 27.76
CA ALA A 292 -14.74 12.55 26.51
C ALA A 292 -14.89 13.88 25.76
N LEU A 293 -15.25 14.97 26.46
CA LEU A 293 -15.34 16.30 25.85
C LEU A 293 -13.99 16.80 25.32
N ALA A 294 -12.89 16.61 26.05
CA ALA A 294 -11.55 16.98 25.60
C ALA A 294 -11.17 16.20 24.32
N HIS A 295 -11.49 14.91 24.24
CA HIS A 295 -11.30 14.09 23.05
C HIS A 295 -12.16 14.56 21.86
N HIS A 296 -13.44 14.88 22.09
CA HIS A 296 -14.33 15.41 21.06
C HIS A 296 -13.89 16.78 20.55
N GLN A 297 -13.41 17.67 21.43
CA GLN A 297 -12.87 18.97 21.04
C GLN A 297 -11.59 18.81 20.21
N ALA A 298 -10.67 17.92 20.61
CA ALA A 298 -9.46 17.64 19.83
C ALA A 298 -9.73 17.07 18.42
N LEU A 299 -10.77 16.24 18.28
CA LEU A 299 -11.23 15.74 16.97
C LEU A 299 -11.81 16.85 16.09
N LYS A 300 -12.59 17.77 16.70
CA LYS A 300 -13.20 18.91 16.00
C LYS A 300 -12.15 19.92 15.52
N ASP A 301 -11.14 20.20 16.33
CA ASP A 301 -10.06 21.15 16.02
C ASP A 301 -9.08 20.61 14.97
N ASN A 302 -8.93 19.28 14.86
CA ASN A 302 -8.11 18.64 13.82
C ASN A 302 -8.79 18.55 12.44
N GLY A 303 -9.97 19.13 12.25
CA GLY A 303 -10.61 19.24 10.94
C GLY A 303 -11.03 17.89 10.32
N ILE A 304 -11.16 16.83 11.12
CA ILE A 304 -11.71 15.56 10.65
C ILE A 304 -13.23 15.68 10.73
N SER A 305 -13.80 16.22 9.65
CA SER A 305 -15.22 16.12 9.33
C SER A 305 -15.67 14.68 9.59
N THR A 306 -16.65 14.53 10.47
CA THR A 306 -17.34 13.28 10.79
C THR A 306 -17.77 12.57 9.51
N GLY A 307 -17.02 11.52 9.17
CA GLY A 307 -17.31 10.60 8.08
C GLY A 307 -16.62 9.28 8.40
N SER A 308 -17.42 8.25 8.63
CA SER A 308 -17.05 6.89 9.05
C SER A 308 -16.88 6.72 10.56
N GLU A 309 -17.99 6.33 11.20
CA GLU A 309 -17.94 5.30 12.24
C GLU A 309 -17.06 4.16 11.70
N LEU A 310 -15.95 3.88 12.38
CA LEU A 310 -15.23 2.62 12.20
C LEU A 310 -15.56 1.78 13.42
N GLU A 311 -16.20 0.68 13.09
CA GLU A 311 -16.63 -0.44 13.91
C GLU A 311 -15.48 -0.89 14.82
N ASP A 312 -15.74 -0.89 16.13
CA ASP A 312 -14.91 -1.61 17.09
C ASP A 312 -15.41 -3.05 17.12
N ASP A 313 -14.58 -3.93 16.56
CA ASP A 313 -14.78 -5.35 16.39
C ASP A 313 -14.50 -6.07 17.73
N GLU A 314 -15.51 -6.18 18.60
CA GLU A 314 -15.48 -7.11 19.73
C GLU A 314 -16.50 -8.23 19.53
N HIS A 315 -15.99 -9.37 19.04
CA HIS A 315 -16.61 -10.68 19.21
C HIS A 315 -16.93 -10.95 20.69
N ASN A 316 -18.21 -11.06 21.03
CA ASN A 316 -18.68 -12.04 22.00
C ASN A 316 -20.11 -12.49 21.68
N GLU A 317 -20.25 -13.80 21.58
CA GLU A 317 -21.47 -14.52 21.23
C GLU A 317 -22.53 -14.47 22.34
N ASP A 318 -23.76 -14.28 21.88
CA ASP A 318 -24.98 -14.98 22.30
C ASP A 318 -25.61 -14.67 23.67
N ALA A 319 -26.53 -13.69 23.67
CA ALA A 319 -27.73 -13.72 24.51
C ALA A 319 -28.90 -13.03 23.78
N GLN A 320 -29.74 -13.84 23.15
CA GLN A 320 -31.00 -13.43 22.52
C GLN A 320 -32.00 -12.87 23.56
N ARG A 321 -32.59 -11.69 23.28
CA ARG A 321 -34.04 -11.44 23.31
C ARG A 321 -34.41 -10.03 22.75
N PRO A 322 -35.54 -9.90 22.01
CA PRO A 322 -35.79 -8.74 21.16
C PRO A 322 -36.59 -7.64 21.89
N GLY A 323 -36.01 -6.44 22.00
CA GLY A 323 -36.64 -5.27 22.60
C GLY A 323 -36.95 -4.17 21.59
N LYS A 324 -38.22 -4.13 21.15
CA LYS A 324 -38.99 -2.94 20.71
C LYS A 324 -38.26 -1.90 19.85
N ARG A 325 -38.55 -1.92 18.54
CA ARG A 325 -38.40 -0.79 17.61
C ARG A 325 -39.04 0.47 18.22
N LEU A 326 -38.22 1.42 18.69
CA LEU A 326 -38.69 2.76 19.02
C LEU A 326 -38.74 3.57 17.72
N ARG A 327 -39.94 4.10 17.46
CA ARG A 327 -40.30 4.88 16.30
C ARG A 327 -39.34 6.05 16.10
N ARG A 328 -38.93 6.22 14.85
CA ARG A 328 -38.46 7.46 14.25
C ARG A 328 -39.45 8.58 14.62
N VAL A 329 -39.07 9.44 15.58
CA VAL A 329 -39.79 10.69 15.86
C VAL A 329 -39.02 11.79 15.16
N GLN A 330 -39.64 12.33 14.12
CA GLN A 330 -39.36 13.68 13.66
C GLN A 330 -39.83 14.62 14.77
N ASP A 331 -38.90 15.25 15.47
CA ASP A 331 -39.09 16.49 16.21
C ASP A 331 -37.78 17.29 16.04
N ARG A 332 -37.61 17.82 14.83
CA ARG A 332 -36.74 18.97 14.60
C ARG A 332 -37.52 20.19 15.07
N GLU A 333 -36.89 21.06 15.86
CA GLU A 333 -37.27 22.44 16.21
C GLU A 333 -37.52 22.78 17.70
N SER A 334 -37.34 21.86 18.67
CA SER A 334 -37.44 22.19 20.12
C SER A 334 -36.22 21.82 20.98
N LEU A 335 -35.07 21.54 20.37
CA LEU A 335 -33.81 21.16 21.06
C LEU A 335 -32.78 22.30 21.18
N ASP A 336 -32.99 23.44 20.52
CA ASP A 336 -31.94 24.43 20.29
C ASP A 336 -31.60 25.32 21.51
N GLN A 337 -32.45 25.41 22.54
CA GLN A 337 -32.13 26.20 23.74
C GLN A 337 -31.33 25.42 24.79
N ALA A 338 -31.45 24.08 24.84
CA ALA A 338 -30.77 23.27 25.85
C ALA A 338 -29.27 23.09 25.57
N GLY A 339 -28.86 23.06 24.29
CA GLY A 339 -27.45 22.96 23.90
C GLY A 339 -26.64 24.23 24.16
N ILE A 340 -27.24 25.42 23.98
CA ILE A 340 -26.57 26.72 24.15
C ILE A 340 -26.02 26.91 25.57
N PHE A 341 -26.71 26.33 26.55
CA PHE A 341 -26.36 26.47 27.97
C PHE A 341 -25.64 25.26 28.56
N GLU A 342 -25.02 24.44 27.70
CA GLU A 342 -24.23 23.28 28.11
C GLU A 342 -23.06 23.73 29.02
N VAL A 343 -23.13 23.27 30.27
CA VAL A 343 -22.12 23.54 31.30
C VAL A 343 -21.04 22.46 31.23
N HIS A 344 -19.79 22.87 31.38
CA HIS A 344 -18.68 21.93 31.46
C HIS A 344 -18.83 21.00 32.68
N PRO A 345 -18.57 19.68 32.53
CA PRO A 345 -18.77 18.68 33.58
C PRO A 345 -17.86 18.84 34.79
N LEU A 346 -16.79 19.64 34.68
CA LEU A 346 -15.95 20.05 35.80
C LEU A 346 -16.22 21.50 36.20
N GLN A 347 -16.32 21.71 37.50
CA GLN A 347 -16.53 22.99 38.17
C GLN A 347 -15.42 23.23 39.20
N ILE A 348 -15.12 24.50 39.48
CA ILE A 348 -14.18 24.86 40.54
C ILE A 348 -14.97 25.33 41.75
N VAL A 349 -14.69 24.73 42.90
CA VAL A 349 -15.24 25.11 44.18
C VAL A 349 -14.16 25.76 45.02
N LEU A 350 -14.42 27.00 45.40
CA LEU A 350 -13.55 27.84 46.19
C LEU A 350 -14.15 28.01 47.58
N HIS A 351 -13.43 27.56 48.60
CA HIS A 351 -13.78 27.78 50.01
C HIS A 351 -12.93 28.92 50.55
N VAL A 352 -13.58 29.99 50.97
CA VAL A 352 -12.92 31.16 51.57
C VAL A 352 -13.12 31.11 53.07
N TYR A 353 -12.03 31.26 53.82
CA TYR A 353 -12.05 31.31 55.29
C TYR A 353 -11.71 32.70 55.81
N ASP A 354 -12.02 32.93 57.09
CA ASP A 354 -11.64 34.16 57.78
C ASP A 354 -10.13 34.24 58.02
N ASN A 355 -9.57 35.42 57.78
CA ASN A 355 -8.15 35.73 57.99
C ASN A 355 -7.82 36.13 59.43
N GLU A 356 -8.82 36.48 60.26
CA GLU A 356 -8.59 37.07 61.60
C GLU A 356 -8.34 36.02 62.71
N VAL A 357 -8.52 34.72 62.46
CA VAL A 357 -8.40 33.69 63.51
C VAL A 357 -7.12 32.89 63.36
N SER A 358 -6.07 33.37 64.03
CA SER A 358 -4.89 32.57 64.37
C SER A 358 -5.28 31.53 65.42
N GLU A 359 -5.82 30.38 65.00
CA GLU A 359 -5.62 29.05 65.62
C GLU A 359 -6.63 28.01 65.06
N LEU A 360 -6.05 27.00 64.41
CA LEU A 360 -6.53 25.64 64.13
C LEU A 360 -7.90 25.34 63.49
N LYS A 361 -8.82 26.28 63.23
CA LYS A 361 -10.01 26.11 62.36
C LYS A 361 -10.63 27.47 62.07
N SER A 362 -10.11 28.18 61.07
CA SER A 362 -10.76 29.39 60.53
C SER A 362 -12.18 29.02 60.07
N ALA A 363 -13.19 29.72 60.57
CA ALA A 363 -14.57 29.48 60.17
C ALA A 363 -14.72 29.71 58.66
N LYS A 364 -15.36 28.76 57.98
CA LYS A 364 -15.67 28.87 56.55
C LYS A 364 -16.65 30.03 56.35
N LEU A 365 -16.23 31.05 55.62
CA LEU A 365 -17.05 32.26 55.40
C LEU A 365 -18.05 32.07 54.26
N ILE A 366 -17.58 31.52 53.14
CA ILE A 366 -18.39 31.36 51.94
C ILE A 366 -17.80 30.27 51.02
N THR A 367 -18.66 29.48 50.36
CA THR A 367 -18.29 28.66 49.20
C THR A 367 -18.73 29.36 47.92
N LEU A 368 -17.83 29.44 46.95
CA LEU A 368 -18.11 29.91 45.59
C LEU A 368 -17.95 28.75 44.61
N LYS A 369 -18.93 28.58 43.71
CA LYS A 369 -18.90 27.58 42.65
C LYS A 369 -18.76 28.29 41.31
N PHE A 370 -17.69 27.99 40.59
CA PHE A 370 -17.42 28.50 39.24
C PHE A 370 -17.82 27.43 38.22
N GLU A 371 -18.74 27.79 37.35
CA GLU A 371 -19.26 26.96 36.26
C GLU A 371 -18.89 27.61 34.93
N TYR A 372 -18.56 26.81 33.92
CA TYR A 372 -18.22 27.31 32.60
C TYR A 372 -19.22 26.85 31.56
N ILE A 373 -19.76 27.77 30.78
CA ILE A 373 -20.72 27.49 29.71
C ILE A 373 -19.95 27.45 28.40
N LEU A 374 -19.88 26.26 27.81
CA LEU A 374 -19.00 25.95 26.69
C LEU A 374 -19.28 26.80 25.45
N GLN A 375 -20.56 26.89 25.05
CA GLN A 375 -20.94 27.55 23.80
C GLN A 375 -20.93 29.08 23.90
N LEU A 376 -21.18 29.61 25.10
CA LEU A 376 -21.17 31.05 25.33
C LEU A 376 -19.78 31.58 25.71
N ASN A 377 -18.83 30.72 26.11
CA ASN A 377 -17.53 31.13 26.66
C ASN A 377 -17.68 32.10 27.85
N ILE A 378 -18.55 31.73 28.79
CA ILE A 378 -18.88 32.53 29.98
C ILE A 378 -18.67 31.71 31.23
N ILE A 379 -18.14 32.36 32.28
CA ILE A 379 -18.09 31.78 33.62
C ILE A 379 -19.23 32.32 34.49
N CYS A 380 -19.97 31.43 35.12
CA CYS A 380 -20.97 31.78 36.11
C CYS A 380 -20.45 31.46 37.51
N VAL A 381 -20.74 32.34 38.47
CA VAL A 381 -20.39 32.13 39.89
C VAL A 381 -21.65 32.13 40.73
N GLY A 382 -21.80 31.09 41.56
CA GLY A 382 -22.87 30.99 42.54
C GLY A 382 -22.33 30.71 43.95
N THR A 383 -23.12 31.05 44.96
CA THR A 383 -22.83 30.71 46.36
C THR A 383 -23.59 29.46 46.77
N GLU A 384 -22.95 28.55 47.51
CA GLU A 384 -23.59 27.28 47.92
C GLU A 384 -24.74 27.46 48.94
N GLU A 385 -24.86 28.61 49.59
CA GLU A 385 -25.89 28.90 50.60
C GLU A 385 -27.19 29.48 50.02
N SER A 386 -27.34 29.59 48.70
CA SER A 386 -28.47 30.27 48.06
C SER A 386 -29.78 29.48 48.01
N ASN A 387 -30.05 28.61 48.99
CA ASN A 387 -31.40 28.02 49.15
C ASN A 387 -32.45 29.05 49.58
N ASN A 388 -32.04 30.29 49.89
CA ASN A 388 -32.93 31.40 50.25
C ASN A 388 -33.02 32.45 49.13
N GLY A 389 -33.72 32.13 48.04
CA GLY A 389 -34.24 33.09 47.05
C GLY A 389 -33.23 33.98 46.29
N PRO A 390 -33.69 34.67 45.22
CA PRO A 390 -32.86 35.55 44.39
C PRO A 390 -32.49 36.90 45.05
N GLU A 391 -32.97 37.17 46.26
CA GLU A 391 -32.89 38.49 46.91
C GLU A 391 -31.65 38.71 47.78
N ASN A 392 -30.89 37.66 48.11
CA ASN A 392 -29.71 37.74 48.97
C ASN A 392 -28.40 37.38 48.24
N ASP A 393 -28.17 37.96 47.07
CA ASP A 393 -26.94 37.73 46.32
C ASP A 393 -25.79 38.60 46.85
N ILE A 394 -24.89 37.95 47.58
CA ILE A 394 -23.72 38.57 48.24
C ILE A 394 -22.72 39.09 47.21
N LEU A 395 -22.74 38.55 45.99
CA LEU A 395 -21.75 38.83 44.96
C LEU A 395 -22.16 39.99 44.04
N CYS A 396 -23.44 40.39 44.05
CA CYS A 396 -23.95 41.53 43.29
C CYS A 396 -23.30 42.84 43.72
N ASN A 397 -22.81 43.65 42.77
CA ASN A 397 -22.16 44.93 43.03
C ASN A 397 -20.94 44.80 43.97
N LEU A 398 -20.16 43.72 43.85
CA LEU A 398 -18.83 43.62 44.49
C LEU A 398 -17.88 44.67 43.91
N PHE A 399 -18.08 45.00 42.63
CA PHE A 399 -17.48 46.13 41.93
C PHE A 399 -18.61 47.03 41.39
N PRO A 400 -18.35 48.33 41.15
CA PRO A 400 -19.34 49.23 40.56
C PRO A 400 -19.89 48.63 39.24
N ASP A 401 -21.20 48.77 39.03
CA ASP A 401 -21.89 48.38 37.79
C ASP A 401 -21.77 46.89 37.40
N ASP A 402 -21.60 46.00 38.39
CA ASP A 402 -21.55 44.54 38.19
C ASP A 402 -22.67 43.82 38.96
N THR A 403 -23.87 43.87 38.40
CA THR A 403 -25.07 43.24 38.96
C THR A 403 -25.15 41.73 38.69
N GLY A 404 -24.33 41.20 37.78
CA GLY A 404 -24.45 39.81 37.31
C GLY A 404 -25.75 39.53 36.54
N CYS A 405 -26.48 40.58 36.13
CA CYS A 405 -27.75 40.48 35.38
C CYS A 405 -27.60 40.70 33.87
N GLU A 406 -26.38 40.91 33.39
CA GLU A 406 -26.07 41.15 31.98
C GLU A 406 -25.00 40.19 31.50
N LEU A 407 -25.10 39.78 30.23
CA LEU A 407 -24.05 38.98 29.59
C LEU A 407 -22.85 39.88 29.28
N PRO A 408 -21.62 39.49 29.68
CA PRO A 408 -20.46 40.40 29.66
C PRO A 408 -19.90 40.70 28.27
N HIS A 409 -20.16 39.87 27.26
CA HIS A 409 -19.67 40.11 25.89
C HIS A 409 -20.79 40.08 24.84
N GLN A 410 -20.64 40.91 23.80
CA GLN A 410 -21.67 41.14 22.79
C GLN A 410 -22.03 39.88 22.00
N SER A 411 -21.05 38.99 21.76
CA SER A 411 -21.32 37.73 21.07
C SER A 411 -22.32 36.84 21.82
N ALA A 412 -22.25 36.74 23.16
CA ALA A 412 -23.24 35.99 23.92
C ALA A 412 -24.62 36.64 23.87
N LYS A 413 -24.69 37.99 23.87
CA LYS A 413 -25.96 38.71 23.68
C LYS A 413 -26.60 38.37 22.33
N LEU A 414 -25.81 38.27 21.25
CA LEU A 414 -26.27 37.86 19.93
C LEU A 414 -26.71 36.39 19.88
N PHE A 415 -26.01 35.49 20.57
CA PHE A 415 -26.37 34.07 20.63
C PHE A 415 -27.65 33.79 21.42
N VAL A 416 -27.93 34.57 22.48
CA VAL A 416 -29.05 34.32 23.41
C VAL A 416 -30.32 35.11 23.03
N GLY A 417 -30.20 36.22 22.30
CA GLY A 417 -31.34 37.07 21.92
C GLY A 417 -31.91 37.84 23.12
N ASP A 418 -32.74 37.18 23.94
CA ASP A 418 -33.33 37.74 25.17
C ASP A 418 -32.58 37.24 26.42
N SER A 419 -31.54 37.99 26.80
CA SER A 419 -30.66 37.75 27.96
C SER A 419 -31.38 37.55 29.30
N ILE A 420 -32.63 38.02 29.41
CA ILE A 420 -33.38 38.18 30.65
C ILE A 420 -33.94 36.85 31.17
N MET A 421 -34.26 35.90 30.28
CA MET A 421 -34.78 34.58 30.68
C MET A 421 -33.68 33.65 31.21
N PHE A 422 -32.46 33.79 30.69
CA PHE A 422 -31.31 32.96 31.11
C PHE A 422 -30.90 33.15 32.57
N ILE A 423 -31.08 34.36 33.11
CA ILE A 423 -30.52 34.77 34.40
C ILE A 423 -31.52 34.62 35.56
N ARG A 424 -32.82 34.60 35.28
CA ARG A 424 -33.86 34.57 36.34
C ARG A 424 -33.94 33.24 37.09
N ASP A 425 -33.65 32.13 36.42
CA ASP A 425 -33.88 30.78 36.96
C ASP A 425 -32.58 30.11 37.47
N ARG A 426 -31.41 30.74 37.28
CA ARG A 426 -30.11 30.20 37.68
C ARG A 426 -29.58 30.84 38.96
N THR A 427 -29.00 30.02 39.84
CA THR A 427 -28.33 30.45 41.07
C THR A 427 -26.89 30.93 40.83
N SER A 428 -26.33 30.68 39.64
CA SER A 428 -25.01 31.13 39.22
C SER A 428 -25.12 32.28 38.21
N ARG A 429 -24.39 33.38 38.45
CA ARG A 429 -24.46 34.61 37.63
C ARG A 429 -23.16 34.91 36.89
N PRO A 430 -23.22 35.47 35.67
CA PRO A 430 -22.05 35.81 34.88
C PRO A 430 -21.45 37.17 35.28
N TYR A 431 -20.85 37.27 36.46
CA TYR A 431 -20.22 38.51 36.93
C TYR A 431 -19.03 38.95 36.06
N LYS A 432 -18.88 40.26 35.86
CA LYS A 432 -17.75 40.85 35.13
C LYS A 432 -16.42 40.54 35.82
N TRP A 433 -16.37 40.64 37.15
CA TRP A 433 -15.15 40.31 37.92
C TRP A 433 -14.72 38.85 37.75
N ALA A 434 -15.67 37.92 37.60
CA ALA A 434 -15.39 36.50 37.43
C ALA A 434 -14.81 36.19 36.04
N GLN A 435 -15.27 36.88 34.99
CA GLN A 435 -14.67 36.78 33.66
C GLN A 435 -13.22 37.26 33.66
N HIS A 436 -12.96 38.42 34.28
CA HIS A 436 -11.61 38.98 34.37
C HIS A 436 -10.66 38.07 35.14
N LEU A 437 -11.13 37.44 36.23
CA LEU A 437 -10.37 36.44 36.99
C LEU A 437 -9.98 35.23 36.10
N ALA A 438 -10.82 34.90 35.12
CA ALA A 438 -10.58 33.82 34.16
C ALA A 438 -9.72 34.19 32.95
N GLY A 439 -9.28 35.45 32.88
CA GLY A 439 -8.57 35.96 31.71
C GLY A 439 -9.46 36.27 30.50
N ILE A 440 -10.79 36.22 30.65
CA ILE A 440 -11.74 36.66 29.62
C ILE A 440 -11.87 38.17 29.72
N ASN A 441 -11.33 38.88 28.72
CA ASN A 441 -11.41 40.33 28.63
C ASN A 441 -12.35 40.72 27.50
N PHE A 442 -13.31 41.60 27.79
CA PHE A 442 -14.23 42.18 26.83
C PHE A 442 -13.99 43.69 26.71
N LEU A 443 -14.33 44.24 25.55
CA LEU A 443 -14.25 45.67 25.29
C LEU A 443 -15.41 46.39 25.98
N PRO A 444 -15.18 47.57 26.59
CA PRO A 444 -16.26 48.40 27.10
C PRO A 444 -17.26 48.77 25.99
N GLU A 445 -18.55 48.84 26.33
CA GLU A 445 -19.62 49.18 25.37
C GLU A 445 -19.51 50.61 24.82
N VAL A 446 -18.88 51.50 25.58
CA VAL A 446 -18.58 52.88 25.16
C VAL A 446 -17.07 53.02 25.04
N SER A 447 -16.62 53.59 23.92
CA SER A 447 -15.20 53.90 23.73
C SER A 447 -14.72 54.77 24.90
N PRO A 448 -13.61 54.41 25.58
CA PRO A 448 -13.15 55.13 26.76
C PRO A 448 -12.92 56.63 26.52
N LEU A 449 -12.63 57.02 25.27
CA LEU A 449 -12.47 58.41 24.86
C LEU A 449 -13.78 59.24 24.95
N LEU A 450 -14.95 58.61 24.77
CA LEU A 450 -16.26 59.28 24.83
C LEU A 450 -16.79 59.45 26.27
N LEU A 451 -16.36 58.59 27.20
CA LEU A 451 -16.70 58.71 28.62
C LEU A 451 -15.99 59.91 29.25
N MET A 452 -14.72 60.13 28.89
CA MET A 452 -13.93 61.28 29.34
C MET A 452 -14.55 62.61 28.88
N SER A 453 -15.15 62.66 27.69
CA SER A 453 -15.82 63.86 27.16
C SER A 453 -17.06 64.24 27.98
N ARG A 454 -17.70 63.27 28.64
CA ARG A 454 -18.92 63.48 29.42
C ARG A 454 -18.62 63.94 30.84
N GLU A 455 -17.54 63.44 31.43
CA GLU A 455 -17.08 63.87 32.77
C GLU A 455 -16.45 65.28 32.74
N THR A 456 -15.80 65.67 31.63
CA THR A 456 -15.26 67.03 31.46
C THR A 456 -16.32 68.13 31.32
N GLN A 457 -17.60 67.77 31.17
CA GLN A 457 -18.68 68.75 31.07
C GLN A 457 -19.28 69.14 32.43
N GLU A 458 -19.00 68.39 33.51
CA GLU A 458 -19.57 68.66 34.84
C GLU A 458 -18.58 69.19 35.87
N ASN A 459 -17.27 69.20 35.61
CA ASN A 459 -16.30 69.88 36.48
C ASN A 459 -15.21 70.60 35.66
N SER A 460 -15.25 71.93 35.67
CA SER A 460 -14.09 72.73 35.26
C SER A 460 -13.08 72.75 36.41
N ASP A 461 -11.87 72.24 36.17
CA ASP A 461 -10.65 73.04 36.27
C ASP A 461 -9.38 72.18 36.11
N ALA A 462 -8.48 72.72 35.28
CA ALA A 462 -7.06 72.47 35.07
C ALA A 462 -6.35 71.36 35.90
N ALA A 463 -5.76 70.37 35.20
CA ALA A 463 -4.31 70.08 35.26
C ALA A 463 -3.91 68.83 34.43
N LYS A 464 -2.95 69.05 33.52
CA LYS A 464 -1.84 68.16 33.09
C LYS A 464 -2.14 66.82 32.39
N ASP A 465 -1.80 66.80 31.11
CA ASP A 465 -1.78 65.68 30.15
C ASP A 465 -0.87 64.47 30.48
N GLU A 466 -0.25 64.40 31.66
CA GLU A 466 0.57 63.23 32.05
C GLU A 466 -0.16 62.22 32.96
N ASP A 467 -1.31 62.57 33.53
CA ASP A 467 -2.18 61.64 34.27
C ASP A 467 -3.22 60.93 33.38
N VAL A 468 -3.19 61.22 32.08
CA VAL A 468 -4.15 60.69 31.09
C VAL A 468 -3.96 59.19 30.85
N ILE A 469 -2.84 58.58 31.25
CA ILE A 469 -2.63 57.11 31.11
C ILE A 469 -2.78 56.40 32.47
N SER A 470 -2.64 57.11 33.59
CA SER A 470 -2.67 56.53 34.94
C SER A 470 -4.09 56.14 35.39
N GLY A 471 -5.14 56.76 34.83
CA GLY A 471 -6.55 56.42 35.07
C GLY A 471 -7.08 55.17 34.34
N PHE A 472 -6.35 54.64 33.36
CA PHE A 472 -6.77 53.48 32.55
C PHE A 472 -6.39 52.11 33.15
N LEU A 473 -5.46 52.11 34.10
CA LEU A 473 -4.92 50.94 34.79
C LEU A 473 -5.56 50.58 36.14
N PRO A 474 -6.23 51.47 36.92
CA PRO A 474 -6.69 51.15 38.27
C PRO A 474 -7.70 50.01 38.26
N ASN A 475 -8.70 50.01 37.38
CA ASN A 475 -9.69 48.92 37.31
C ASN A 475 -9.04 47.57 37.02
N ARG A 476 -7.97 47.53 36.22
CA ARG A 476 -7.21 46.30 35.96
C ARG A 476 -6.33 45.87 37.15
N GLN A 477 -5.84 46.83 37.95
CA GLN A 477 -5.08 46.56 39.17
C GLN A 477 -5.97 46.23 40.39
N HIS A 478 -7.21 46.71 40.41
CA HIS A 478 -8.22 46.46 41.45
C HIS A 478 -8.86 45.08 41.34
N ILE A 479 -8.74 44.39 40.19
CA ILE A 479 -9.23 43.02 39.97
C ILE A 479 -8.06 42.04 40.10
N ARG A 480 -7.21 42.24 41.11
CA ARG A 480 -6.27 41.21 41.56
C ARG A 480 -7.02 40.19 42.40
N VAL A 481 -6.61 38.93 42.33
CA VAL A 481 -7.16 37.81 43.12
C VAL A 481 -7.33 38.21 44.59
N HIS A 482 -6.29 38.82 45.18
CA HIS A 482 -6.31 39.31 46.55
C HIS A 482 -7.42 40.34 46.82
N THR A 483 -7.62 41.33 45.95
CA THR A 483 -8.64 42.36 46.13
C THR A 483 -10.06 41.78 46.06
N ILE A 484 -10.30 40.83 45.14
CA ILE A 484 -11.58 40.12 45.05
C ILE A 484 -11.86 39.38 46.37
N LEU A 485 -10.89 38.61 46.85
CA LEU A 485 -11.02 37.85 48.10
C LEU A 485 -11.25 38.75 49.32
N GLN A 486 -10.53 39.86 49.42
CA GLN A 486 -10.72 40.84 50.49
C GLN A 486 -12.14 41.43 50.46
N ARG A 487 -12.62 41.88 49.29
CA ARG A 487 -13.98 42.43 49.18
C ARG A 487 -15.06 41.39 49.53
N ILE A 488 -14.87 40.14 49.12
CA ILE A 488 -15.79 39.04 49.45
C ILE A 488 -15.81 38.80 50.96
N ARG A 489 -14.63 38.78 51.62
CA ARG A 489 -14.55 38.66 53.08
C ARG A 489 -15.20 39.83 53.79
N SER A 490 -14.88 41.08 53.41
CA SER A 490 -15.47 42.29 54.02
C SER A 490 -16.99 42.28 53.90
N ARG A 491 -17.52 41.97 52.72
CA ARG A 491 -18.96 41.94 52.46
C ARG A 491 -19.67 40.83 53.22
N ARG A 492 -19.05 39.67 53.33
CA ARG A 492 -19.60 38.56 54.11
C ARG A 492 -19.61 38.87 55.60
N LYS A 493 -18.53 39.48 56.12
CA LYS A 493 -18.46 39.95 57.51
C LYS A 493 -19.51 41.02 57.82
N THR A 494 -19.71 41.98 56.91
CA THR A 494 -20.75 43.02 57.09
C THR A 494 -22.14 42.41 57.06
N GLN A 495 -22.40 41.42 56.21
CA GLN A 495 -23.68 40.71 56.18
C GLN A 495 -23.92 39.96 57.51
N LEU A 496 -22.92 39.24 58.01
CA LEU A 496 -22.99 38.53 59.30
C LEU A 496 -23.12 39.48 60.51
N ALA A 497 -22.67 40.73 60.38
CA ALA A 497 -22.83 41.76 61.41
C ALA A 497 -24.19 42.48 61.34
N LEU A 498 -24.88 42.42 60.20
CA LEU A 498 -26.20 43.03 59.98
C LEU A 498 -27.35 42.03 60.19
N SER A 499 -27.08 40.72 60.13
CA SER A 499 -27.98 39.63 60.52
C SER A 499 -27.96 39.40 62.02
#